data_AF-A0A7V8YWE5-F1
#
_entry.id   AF-A0A7V8YWE5-F1
#
_cell.length_a   1.000
_cell.length_b   1.000
_cell.length_c   1.000
_cell.angle_alpha   90.00
_cell.angle_beta   90.00
_cell.angle_gamma   90.00
#
_symmetry.space_group_name_H-M   'P 1'
#
loop_
_entity.id
_entity.type
_entity.pdbx_description
1 polymer ?
#
loop_
_entity_poly.entity_id
_entity_poly.type
_entity_poly.pdbx_seq_one_letter_code
_entity_poly.pdbx_strand_id
1 'polypeptide(L)'
;INSGASWGKGISNVTEDLLGVHFITEKIGVAVGANGIILRTKTAGAYWEVIESGTRTWLEDVKFLNSTRGVAVGDKGIILVTNDAGLTWYKVTTNLDGNLYAVSFYDERIGFAVGANGIILRTEDGGATWQDQESPSRANLFAVTVYGRQQAVAVGELGTFLITGDGGKTWEIQPNITGKVLQAVIYRGGSDVWVAGRGGAILKRSEPVAPFKVAVNDSSPPVLRSATGRRKPRTPLITITDDGDIPVATPPAKDNR
;
A
#
# COMPACT_ATOMS: atom_id res chain seq x y z
N ILE A 1 -28.30 -8.24 -20.02
CA ILE A 1 -26.95 -7.66 -20.20
C ILE A 1 -26.33 -8.27 -21.47
N ASN A 2 -25.87 -7.47 -22.43
CA ASN A 2 -25.17 -7.97 -23.63
C ASN A 2 -23.64 -7.99 -23.45
N SER A 3 -23.20 -8.37 -22.25
CA SER A 3 -21.78 -8.47 -21.87
C SER A 3 -20.97 -7.18 -22.10
N GLY A 4 -21.60 -6.00 -22.03
CA GLY A 4 -20.94 -4.70 -22.22
C GLY A 4 -20.85 -4.23 -23.66
N ALA A 5 -21.52 -4.90 -24.62
CA ALA A 5 -21.51 -4.50 -26.02
C ALA A 5 -22.27 -3.18 -26.29
N SER A 6 -23.19 -2.76 -25.42
CA SER A 6 -23.86 -1.46 -25.51
C SER A 6 -24.08 -0.83 -24.14
N TRP A 7 -24.11 0.50 -24.11
CA TRP A 7 -24.25 1.30 -22.89
C TRP A 7 -25.46 2.22 -22.98
N GLY A 8 -26.26 2.24 -21.91
CA GLY A 8 -27.36 3.19 -21.72
C GLY A 8 -27.01 4.16 -20.60
N LYS A 9 -27.52 5.40 -20.68
CA LYS A 9 -27.34 6.40 -19.62
C LYS A 9 -28.31 6.11 -18.47
N GLY A 10 -27.79 5.84 -17.28
CA GLY A 10 -28.58 5.85 -16.04
C GLY A 10 -28.91 7.28 -15.61
N ILE A 11 -30.02 7.47 -14.88
CA ILE A 11 -30.46 8.79 -14.42
C ILE A 11 -30.18 8.92 -12.92
N SER A 12 -29.17 9.72 -12.56
CA SER A 12 -28.81 10.02 -11.18
C SER A 12 -29.32 11.37 -10.68
N ASN A 13 -29.54 12.34 -11.59
CA ASN A 13 -29.93 13.73 -11.28
C ASN A 13 -28.99 14.48 -10.32
N VAL A 14 -27.74 14.03 -10.18
CA VAL A 14 -26.69 14.70 -9.39
C VAL A 14 -25.59 15.23 -10.29
N THR A 15 -24.83 16.21 -9.78
CA THR A 15 -23.68 16.82 -10.49
C THR A 15 -22.35 16.48 -9.85
N GLU A 16 -22.37 15.83 -8.68
CA GLU A 16 -21.22 15.35 -7.95
C GLU A 16 -20.50 14.23 -8.70
N ASP A 17 -19.17 14.23 -8.62
CA ASP A 17 -18.35 13.12 -9.13
C ASP A 17 -18.65 11.85 -8.33
N LEU A 18 -18.93 10.76 -9.05
CA LEU A 18 -19.12 9.42 -8.46
C LEU A 18 -17.82 8.63 -8.60
N LEU A 19 -17.29 8.14 -7.48
CA LEU A 19 -15.95 7.58 -7.38
C LEU A 19 -15.97 6.07 -7.13
N GLY A 20 -16.99 5.57 -6.43
CA GLY A 20 -17.17 4.15 -6.15
C GLY A 20 -18.58 3.65 -6.47
N VAL A 21 -18.70 2.40 -6.90
CA VAL A 21 -19.99 1.72 -7.08
C VAL A 21 -19.89 0.24 -6.75
N HIS A 22 -20.92 -0.30 -6.11
CA HIS A 22 -21.06 -1.73 -5.82
C HIS A 22 -22.51 -2.17 -5.97
N PHE A 23 -22.73 -3.24 -6.72
CA PHE A 23 -24.03 -3.90 -6.84
C PHE A 23 -24.12 -5.09 -5.88
N ILE A 24 -25.04 -4.99 -4.91
CA ILE A 24 -25.35 -6.04 -3.93
C ILE A 24 -26.05 -7.22 -4.61
N THR A 25 -26.93 -6.90 -5.55
CA THR A 25 -27.60 -7.83 -6.46
C THR A 25 -27.65 -7.21 -7.84
N GLU A 26 -28.17 -7.92 -8.84
CA GLU A 26 -28.35 -7.35 -10.19
C GLU A 26 -29.22 -6.08 -10.24
N LYS A 27 -30.08 -5.89 -9.23
CA LYS A 27 -31.01 -4.75 -9.18
C LYS A 27 -30.64 -3.72 -8.12
N ILE A 28 -30.02 -4.16 -7.04
CA ILE A 28 -29.70 -3.29 -5.90
C ILE A 28 -28.23 -2.91 -5.95
N GLY A 29 -27.97 -1.61 -6.04
CA GLY A 29 -26.61 -1.08 -6.05
C GLY A 29 -26.51 0.23 -5.28
N VAL A 30 -25.28 0.55 -4.91
CA VAL A 30 -24.91 1.79 -4.23
C VAL A 30 -23.73 2.41 -4.94
N ALA A 31 -23.78 3.73 -5.14
CA ALA A 31 -22.66 4.52 -5.60
C ALA A 31 -22.32 5.60 -4.57
N VAL A 32 -21.05 5.96 -4.47
CA VAL A 32 -20.53 6.97 -3.53
C VAL A 32 -19.62 7.93 -4.27
N GLY A 33 -19.40 9.13 -3.73
CA GLY A 33 -18.54 10.11 -4.40
C GLY A 33 -18.26 11.38 -3.63
N ALA A 34 -18.03 12.45 -4.39
CA ALA A 34 -17.70 13.78 -3.88
C ALA A 34 -18.79 14.34 -2.96
N ASN A 35 -18.38 15.23 -2.05
CA ASN A 35 -19.26 15.91 -1.09
C ASN A 35 -20.12 14.98 -0.21
N GLY A 36 -19.68 13.73 0.00
CA GLY A 36 -20.39 12.75 0.83
C GLY A 36 -21.63 12.17 0.17
N ILE A 37 -21.77 12.30 -1.16
CA ILE A 37 -22.93 11.77 -1.87
C ILE A 37 -22.96 10.24 -1.76
N ILE A 38 -24.13 9.71 -1.41
CA ILE A 38 -24.45 8.29 -1.52
C ILE A 38 -25.71 8.18 -2.35
N LEU A 39 -25.64 7.37 -3.41
CA LEU A 39 -26.77 7.03 -4.25
C LEU A 39 -27.10 5.55 -4.09
N ARG A 40 -28.37 5.22 -4.14
CA ARG A 40 -28.85 3.84 -4.08
C ARG A 40 -29.84 3.56 -5.20
N THR A 41 -29.85 2.34 -5.72
CA THR A 41 -30.83 1.91 -6.73
C THR A 41 -31.47 0.59 -6.33
N LYS A 42 -32.71 0.36 -6.79
CA LYS A 42 -33.38 -0.95 -6.79
C LYS A 42 -33.80 -1.38 -8.21
N THR A 43 -33.35 -0.63 -9.22
CA THR A 43 -33.81 -0.72 -10.62
C THR A 43 -32.65 -0.97 -11.58
N ALA A 44 -31.61 -1.68 -11.12
CA ALA A 44 -30.41 -1.99 -11.91
C ALA A 44 -29.73 -0.73 -12.49
N GLY A 45 -29.79 0.38 -11.75
CA GLY A 45 -29.18 1.65 -12.14
C GLY A 45 -30.00 2.52 -13.10
N ALA A 46 -31.25 2.15 -13.42
CA ALA A 46 -32.14 3.00 -14.21
C ALA A 46 -32.48 4.31 -13.46
N TYR A 47 -32.75 4.20 -12.15
CA TYR A 47 -33.03 5.32 -11.26
C TYR A 47 -32.23 5.19 -9.97
N TRP A 48 -31.73 6.33 -9.48
CA TRP A 48 -30.97 6.42 -8.24
C TRP A 48 -31.64 7.38 -7.26
N GLU A 49 -31.68 7.00 -6.00
CA GLU A 49 -32.15 7.80 -4.87
C GLU A 49 -30.94 8.28 -4.06
N VAL A 50 -30.96 9.55 -3.61
CA VAL A 50 -29.93 10.08 -2.71
C VAL A 50 -30.20 9.57 -1.30
N ILE A 51 -29.17 9.04 -0.65
CA ILE A 51 -29.19 8.59 0.74
C ILE A 51 -28.32 9.53 1.56
N GLU A 52 -28.79 9.92 2.75
CA GLU A 52 -28.01 10.73 3.67
C GLU A 52 -26.85 9.92 4.26
N SER A 53 -25.64 10.46 4.14
CA SER A 53 -24.39 9.84 4.62
C SER A 53 -23.96 10.33 6.00
N GLY A 54 -24.54 11.44 6.49
CA GLY A 54 -24.11 12.12 7.70
C GLY A 54 -22.76 12.85 7.58
N THR A 55 -22.24 13.04 6.35
CA THR A 55 -20.96 13.71 6.10
C THR A 55 -20.99 14.51 4.79
N ARG A 56 -20.03 15.44 4.65
CA ARG A 56 -19.74 16.15 3.40
C ARG A 56 -18.35 15.84 2.85
N THR A 57 -17.64 14.92 3.50
CA THR A 57 -16.32 14.48 3.08
C THR A 57 -16.44 13.54 1.88
N TRP A 58 -15.44 13.55 1.00
CA TRP A 58 -15.46 12.71 -0.21
C TRP A 58 -15.40 11.23 0.17
N LEU A 59 -16.16 10.41 -0.55
CA LEU A 59 -16.18 8.96 -0.43
C LEU A 59 -15.55 8.39 -1.70
N GLU A 60 -14.46 7.64 -1.55
CA GLU A 60 -13.59 7.18 -2.65
C GLU A 60 -14.00 5.79 -3.13
N ASP A 61 -14.36 4.89 -2.20
CA ASP A 61 -14.72 3.52 -2.55
C ASP A 61 -15.83 2.95 -1.64
N VAL A 62 -16.59 2.00 -2.18
CA VAL A 62 -17.63 1.26 -1.47
C VAL A 62 -17.59 -0.22 -1.81
N LYS A 63 -17.77 -1.08 -0.80
CA LYS A 63 -17.90 -2.53 -0.94
C LYS A 63 -18.98 -3.08 -0.04
N PHE A 64 -19.80 -3.96 -0.58
CA PHE A 64 -20.71 -4.79 0.21
C PHE A 64 -20.07 -6.14 0.49
N LEU A 65 -20.22 -6.57 1.74
CA LEU A 65 -19.68 -7.83 2.26
C LEU A 65 -20.72 -8.95 2.10
N ASN A 66 -21.99 -8.58 2.18
CA ASN A 66 -23.14 -9.45 2.00
C ASN A 66 -24.37 -8.62 1.56
N SER A 67 -25.57 -9.19 1.62
CA SER A 67 -26.80 -8.54 1.17
C SER A 67 -27.20 -7.28 1.95
N THR A 68 -26.64 -7.06 3.15
CA THR A 68 -27.04 -5.95 4.02
C THR A 68 -25.87 -5.09 4.50
N ARG A 69 -24.70 -5.69 4.70
CA ARG A 69 -23.54 -5.03 5.27
C ARG A 69 -22.61 -4.48 4.20
N GLY A 70 -22.26 -3.19 4.33
CA GLY A 70 -21.36 -2.50 3.42
C GLY A 70 -20.49 -1.48 4.12
N VAL A 71 -19.36 -1.17 3.50
CA VAL A 71 -18.39 -0.18 3.98
C VAL A 71 -18.05 0.78 2.85
N ALA A 72 -18.06 2.08 3.16
CA ALA A 72 -17.52 3.13 2.31
C ALA A 72 -16.35 3.82 3.02
N VAL A 73 -15.31 4.16 2.27
CA VAL A 73 -14.10 4.84 2.78
C VAL A 73 -13.83 6.10 1.97
N GLY A 74 -13.09 7.05 2.54
CA GLY A 74 -12.68 8.23 1.77
C GLY A 74 -11.81 9.22 2.54
N ASP A 75 -12.00 10.50 2.22
CA ASP A 75 -11.13 11.58 2.66
C ASP A 75 -11.12 11.75 4.19
N LYS A 76 -10.01 12.26 4.72
CA LYS A 76 -9.77 12.44 6.17
C LYS A 76 -10.09 11.19 6.99
N GLY A 77 -9.67 10.03 6.48
CA GLY A 77 -9.81 8.73 7.14
C GLY A 77 -11.25 8.30 7.40
N ILE A 78 -12.24 8.88 6.69
CA ILE A 78 -13.64 8.58 6.95
C ILE A 78 -13.95 7.14 6.56
N ILE A 79 -14.67 6.46 7.46
CA ILE A 79 -15.22 5.13 7.23
C ILE A 79 -16.70 5.19 7.62
N LEU A 80 -17.57 4.82 6.69
CA LEU A 80 -19.00 4.66 6.91
C LEU A 80 -19.36 3.18 6.77
N VAL A 81 -20.28 2.73 7.61
CA VAL A 81 -20.79 1.36 7.57
C VAL A 81 -22.32 1.39 7.49
N THR A 82 -22.88 0.44 6.74
CA THR A 82 -24.32 0.17 6.68
C THR A 82 -24.58 -1.28 7.08
N ASN A 83 -25.75 -1.54 7.69
CA ASN A 83 -26.24 -2.89 8.00
C ASN A 83 -27.62 -3.17 7.38
N ASP A 84 -28.08 -2.32 6.47
CA ASP A 84 -29.42 -2.36 5.89
C ASP A 84 -29.43 -2.13 4.37
N ALA A 85 -28.38 -2.63 3.70
CA ALA A 85 -28.19 -2.54 2.25
C ALA A 85 -28.07 -1.09 1.74
N GLY A 86 -27.42 -0.23 2.53
CA GLY A 86 -27.13 1.16 2.19
C GLY A 86 -28.31 2.12 2.35
N LEU A 87 -29.33 1.76 3.14
CA LEU A 87 -30.44 2.65 3.46
C LEU A 87 -30.06 3.65 4.55
N THR A 88 -29.25 3.22 5.52
CA THR A 88 -28.65 4.06 6.55
C THR A 88 -27.16 3.80 6.69
N TRP A 89 -26.42 4.83 7.07
CA TRP A 89 -24.97 4.81 7.23
C TRP A 89 -24.59 5.43 8.57
N TYR A 90 -23.60 4.84 9.24
CA TYR A 90 -23.03 5.38 10.46
C TYR A 90 -21.51 5.47 10.34
N LYS A 91 -20.95 6.52 10.92
CA LYS A 91 -19.51 6.77 10.92
C LYS A 91 -18.81 5.88 11.94
N VAL A 92 -17.75 5.22 11.51
CA VAL A 92 -16.77 4.57 12.38
C VAL A 92 -15.65 5.57 12.65
N THR A 93 -15.41 5.87 13.93
CA THR A 93 -14.38 6.82 14.33
C THR A 93 -13.00 6.19 14.19
N THR A 94 -12.11 6.89 13.48
CA THR A 94 -10.69 6.59 13.36
C THR A 94 -9.91 7.84 13.80
N ASN A 95 -8.64 7.66 14.18
CA ASN A 95 -7.72 8.78 14.49
C ASN A 95 -6.87 9.15 13.27
N LEU A 96 -7.43 8.99 12.06
CA LEU A 96 -6.72 9.24 10.81
C LEU A 96 -7.11 10.58 10.21
N ASP A 97 -6.12 11.29 9.69
CA ASP A 97 -6.33 12.52 8.92
C ASP A 97 -6.05 12.33 7.41
N GLY A 98 -5.47 11.19 7.01
CA GLY A 98 -5.14 10.89 5.61
C GLY A 98 -6.30 10.24 4.84
N ASN A 99 -6.35 10.45 3.53
CA ASN A 99 -7.39 9.88 2.66
C ASN A 99 -7.27 8.34 2.56
N LEU A 100 -8.39 7.64 2.59
CA LEU A 100 -8.49 6.21 2.26
C LEU A 100 -9.03 6.07 0.83
N TYR A 101 -8.22 5.52 -0.07
CA TYR A 101 -8.55 5.45 -1.50
C TYR A 101 -9.29 4.19 -1.91
N ALA A 102 -9.09 3.07 -1.21
CA ALA A 102 -9.68 1.79 -1.60
C ALA A 102 -9.95 0.89 -0.39
N VAL A 103 -10.99 0.05 -0.51
CA VAL A 103 -11.32 -0.98 0.47
C VAL A 103 -11.63 -2.31 -0.23
N SER A 104 -11.20 -3.42 0.36
CA SER A 104 -11.46 -4.77 -0.16
C SER A 104 -11.64 -5.76 0.98
N PHE A 105 -12.52 -6.74 0.77
CA PHE A 105 -12.86 -7.77 1.74
C PHE A 105 -12.67 -9.15 1.14
N TYR A 106 -12.18 -10.09 1.97
CA TYR A 106 -12.12 -11.51 1.63
C TYR A 106 -13.45 -12.22 1.97
N ASP A 107 -14.00 -11.91 3.15
CA ASP A 107 -15.27 -12.43 3.64
C ASP A 107 -16.00 -11.35 4.45
N GLU A 108 -17.10 -11.72 5.12
CA GLU A 108 -17.90 -10.79 5.91
C GLU A 108 -17.20 -10.20 7.14
N ARG A 109 -15.96 -10.60 7.41
CA ARG A 109 -15.20 -10.22 8.60
C ARG A 109 -13.87 -9.57 8.26
N ILE A 110 -13.12 -10.19 7.34
CA ILE A 110 -11.73 -9.83 7.04
C ILE A 110 -11.68 -8.89 5.84
N GLY A 111 -11.11 -7.70 6.05
CA GLY A 111 -10.88 -6.74 4.99
C GLY A 111 -9.71 -5.80 5.28
N PHE A 112 -9.30 -5.09 4.23
CA PHE A 112 -8.26 -4.07 4.28
C PHE A 112 -8.74 -2.79 3.61
N ALA A 113 -8.31 -1.65 4.15
CA ALA A 113 -8.42 -0.35 3.51
C ALA A 113 -7.02 0.24 3.35
N VAL A 114 -6.76 0.93 2.24
CA VAL A 114 -5.45 1.53 1.96
C VAL A 114 -5.60 2.98 1.53
N GLY A 115 -4.56 3.79 1.77
CA GLY A 115 -4.69 5.23 1.63
C GLY A 115 -3.39 6.00 1.45
N ALA A 116 -3.50 7.29 1.74
CA ALA A 116 -2.42 8.26 1.64
C ALA A 116 -1.24 7.92 2.55
N ASN A 117 -0.04 8.31 2.15
CA ASN A 117 1.19 8.16 2.95
C ASN A 117 1.46 6.73 3.47
N GLY A 118 1.00 5.72 2.73
CA GLY A 118 1.16 4.32 3.10
C GLY A 118 0.19 3.81 4.16
N ILE A 119 -0.92 4.50 4.44
CA ILE A 119 -1.96 4.00 5.37
C ILE A 119 -2.44 2.62 4.92
N ILE A 120 -2.44 1.67 5.85
CA ILE A 120 -3.02 0.33 5.68
C ILE A 120 -3.80 0.01 6.94
N LEU A 121 -5.10 -0.19 6.81
CA LEU A 121 -5.96 -0.65 7.89
C LEU A 121 -6.44 -2.07 7.64
N ARG A 122 -6.62 -2.83 8.71
CA ARG A 122 -7.22 -4.16 8.70
C ARG A 122 -8.43 -4.22 9.63
N THR A 123 -9.47 -4.94 9.22
CA THR A 123 -10.61 -5.27 10.07
C THR A 123 -10.79 -6.78 10.17
N GLU A 124 -11.31 -7.23 11.32
CA GLU A 124 -11.68 -8.63 11.58
C GLU A 124 -13.15 -8.82 11.96
N ASP A 125 -13.93 -7.75 11.90
CA ASP A 125 -15.32 -7.70 12.33
C ASP A 125 -16.24 -7.05 11.28
N GLY A 126 -15.82 -7.02 10.02
CA GLY A 126 -16.60 -6.49 8.90
C GLY A 126 -16.62 -4.96 8.83
N GLY A 127 -15.58 -4.31 9.32
CA GLY A 127 -15.39 -2.87 9.29
C GLY A 127 -16.01 -2.10 10.46
N ALA A 128 -16.47 -2.80 11.52
CA ALA A 128 -16.93 -2.12 12.74
C ALA A 128 -15.75 -1.53 13.53
N THR A 129 -14.61 -2.21 13.52
CA THR A 129 -13.34 -1.71 14.03
C THR A 129 -12.21 -1.95 13.03
N TRP A 130 -11.19 -1.09 13.10
CA TRP A 130 -10.03 -1.12 12.21
C TRP A 130 -8.74 -0.99 13.02
N GLN A 131 -7.75 -1.78 12.64
CA GLN A 131 -6.41 -1.78 13.23
C GLN A 131 -5.42 -1.27 12.19
N ASP A 132 -4.60 -0.29 12.57
CA ASP A 132 -3.51 0.21 11.73
C ASP A 132 -2.43 -0.86 11.55
N GLN A 133 -1.84 -0.94 10.37
CA GLN A 133 -0.81 -1.91 10.00
C GLN A 133 0.46 -1.17 9.59
N GLU A 134 1.62 -1.65 10.04
CA GLU A 134 2.87 -1.03 9.68
C GLU A 134 3.16 -1.21 8.18
N SER A 135 3.28 -0.09 7.47
CA SER A 135 3.64 -0.08 6.06
C SER A 135 5.13 0.18 5.86
N PRO A 136 5.82 -0.61 5.01
CA PRO A 136 7.21 -0.40 4.66
C PRO A 136 7.40 0.78 3.69
N SER A 137 6.32 1.40 3.21
CA SER A 137 6.34 2.53 2.28
C SER A 137 5.59 3.73 2.85
N ARG A 138 5.96 4.92 2.41
CA ARG A 138 5.23 6.18 2.64
C ARG A 138 4.56 6.71 1.37
N ALA A 139 4.57 5.93 0.28
CA ALA A 139 3.88 6.28 -0.96
C ALA A 139 2.36 6.14 -0.81
N ASN A 140 1.57 6.90 -1.58
CA ASN A 140 0.13 6.68 -1.60
C ASN A 140 -0.20 5.30 -2.17
N LEU A 141 -1.12 4.59 -1.51
CA LEU A 141 -1.63 3.28 -1.94
C LEU A 141 -3.04 3.45 -2.50
N PHE A 142 -3.21 3.21 -3.80
CA PHE A 142 -4.45 3.53 -4.52
C PHE A 142 -5.41 2.35 -4.65
N ALA A 143 -4.93 1.12 -4.57
CA ALA A 143 -5.79 -0.05 -4.69
C ALA A 143 -5.30 -1.21 -3.84
N VAL A 144 -6.24 -2.01 -3.36
CA VAL A 144 -5.99 -3.22 -2.59
C VAL A 144 -6.91 -4.34 -3.06
N THR A 145 -6.39 -5.56 -3.13
CA THR A 145 -7.18 -6.78 -3.30
C THR A 145 -6.85 -7.75 -2.18
N VAL A 146 -7.88 -8.23 -1.48
CA VAL A 146 -7.76 -9.28 -0.47
C VAL A 146 -8.22 -10.59 -1.11
N TYR A 147 -7.37 -11.61 -1.10
CA TYR A 147 -7.63 -12.87 -1.80
C TYR A 147 -7.50 -14.11 -0.89
N GLY A 148 -7.22 -13.89 0.39
CA GLY A 148 -7.25 -14.89 1.42
C GLY A 148 -7.40 -14.25 2.80
N ARG A 149 -7.67 -15.06 3.83
CA ARG A 149 -7.79 -14.57 5.23
C ARG A 149 -6.55 -13.82 5.72
N GLN A 150 -5.38 -14.15 5.17
CA GLN A 150 -4.09 -13.58 5.55
C GLN A 150 -3.38 -12.93 4.36
N GLN A 151 -3.99 -12.92 3.19
CA GLN A 151 -3.32 -12.60 1.95
C GLN A 151 -3.97 -11.41 1.25
N ALA A 152 -3.16 -10.38 1.00
CA ALA A 152 -3.58 -9.19 0.28
C ALA A 152 -2.42 -8.63 -0.55
N VAL A 153 -2.78 -7.90 -1.61
CA VAL A 153 -1.87 -7.08 -2.41
C VAL A 153 -2.37 -5.64 -2.37
N ALA A 154 -1.47 -4.70 -2.11
CA ALA A 154 -1.73 -3.26 -2.24
C ALA A 154 -0.78 -2.65 -3.26
N VAL A 155 -1.26 -1.71 -4.07
CA VAL A 155 -0.47 -1.05 -5.12
C VAL A 155 -0.65 0.46 -5.07
N GLY A 156 0.34 1.20 -5.55
CA GLY A 156 0.33 2.66 -5.41
C GLY A 156 1.32 3.43 -6.27
N GLU A 157 1.66 4.62 -5.78
CA GLU A 157 2.62 5.53 -6.40
C GLU A 157 4.02 4.93 -6.53
N LEU A 158 4.81 5.48 -7.46
CA LEU A 158 6.21 5.08 -7.68
C LEU A 158 6.38 3.59 -7.97
N GLY A 159 5.35 2.93 -8.51
CA GLY A 159 5.37 1.48 -8.75
C GLY A 159 5.29 0.63 -7.49
N THR A 160 4.86 1.22 -6.35
CA THR A 160 4.76 0.53 -5.08
C THR A 160 3.83 -0.68 -5.23
N PHE A 161 4.34 -1.86 -4.88
CA PHE A 161 3.62 -3.12 -4.90
C PHE A 161 3.94 -3.84 -3.59
N LEU A 162 2.95 -3.95 -2.71
CA LEU A 162 3.09 -4.56 -1.39
C LEU A 162 2.31 -5.87 -1.34
N ILE A 163 2.87 -6.87 -0.68
CA ILE A 163 2.22 -8.16 -0.43
C ILE A 163 2.27 -8.45 1.07
N THR A 164 1.18 -8.95 1.60
CA THR A 164 1.17 -9.64 2.90
C THR A 164 0.69 -11.07 2.71
N GLY A 165 1.26 -11.99 3.50
CA GLY A 165 0.85 -13.38 3.59
C GLY A 165 0.47 -13.81 5.01
N ASP A 166 0.54 -12.91 5.98
CA ASP A 166 0.37 -13.17 7.42
C ASP A 166 -0.73 -12.30 8.06
N GLY A 167 -1.64 -11.78 7.23
CA GLY A 167 -2.77 -10.97 7.66
C GLY A 167 -2.37 -9.54 8.01
N GLY A 168 -1.38 -8.97 7.33
CA GLY A 168 -0.96 -7.58 7.50
C GLY A 168 0.00 -7.34 8.65
N LYS A 169 0.43 -8.39 9.37
CA LYS A 169 1.46 -8.27 10.40
C LYS A 169 2.79 -7.82 9.79
N THR A 170 3.09 -8.33 8.60
CA THR A 170 4.18 -7.84 7.77
C THR A 170 3.70 -7.58 6.34
N TRP A 171 4.23 -6.51 5.76
CA TRP A 171 4.06 -6.15 4.36
C TRP A 171 5.43 -6.08 3.69
N GLU A 172 5.57 -6.75 2.56
CA GLU A 172 6.82 -6.81 1.80
C GLU A 172 6.69 -6.02 0.50
N ILE A 173 7.66 -5.15 0.23
CA ILE A 173 7.80 -4.47 -1.06
C ILE A 173 8.29 -5.48 -2.09
N GLN A 174 7.63 -5.54 -3.24
CA GLN A 174 8.14 -6.25 -4.41
C GLN A 174 8.98 -5.26 -5.24
N PRO A 175 10.32 -5.40 -5.27
CA PRO A 175 11.19 -4.42 -5.91
C PRO A 175 11.15 -4.53 -7.44
N ASN A 176 11.54 -3.44 -8.12
CA ASN A 176 11.85 -3.40 -9.55
C ASN A 176 10.72 -3.84 -10.50
N ILE A 177 9.46 -3.74 -10.08
CA ILE A 177 8.30 -4.05 -10.93
C ILE A 177 8.14 -3.00 -12.04
N THR A 178 8.10 -1.72 -11.65
CA THR A 178 8.01 -0.57 -12.55
C THR A 178 8.25 0.72 -11.76
N GLY A 179 8.49 1.84 -12.43
CA GLY A 179 8.44 3.19 -11.83
C GLY A 179 7.11 3.93 -12.07
N LYS A 180 6.15 3.29 -12.74
CA LYS A 180 4.84 3.91 -13.07
C LYS A 180 3.88 3.82 -11.88
N VAL A 181 2.99 4.80 -11.77
CA VAL A 181 1.91 4.79 -10.76
C VAL A 181 0.93 3.67 -11.07
N LEU A 182 0.65 2.81 -10.08
CA LEU A 182 -0.30 1.70 -10.16
C LEU A 182 -1.61 2.12 -9.49
N GLN A 183 -2.75 1.95 -10.17
CA GLN A 183 -4.05 2.50 -9.74
C GLN A 183 -5.14 1.46 -9.54
N ALA A 184 -4.97 0.27 -10.10
CA ALA A 184 -5.94 -0.81 -9.95
C ALA A 184 -5.22 -2.14 -9.83
N VAL A 185 -5.74 -3.01 -8.96
CA VAL A 185 -5.29 -4.39 -8.80
C VAL A 185 -6.49 -5.32 -8.72
N ILE A 186 -6.41 -6.47 -9.38
CA ILE A 186 -7.42 -7.51 -9.29
C ILE A 186 -6.76 -8.89 -9.23
N TYR A 187 -7.25 -9.72 -8.31
CA TYR A 187 -6.91 -11.13 -8.23
C TYR A 187 -7.98 -11.97 -8.97
N ARG A 188 -7.54 -12.95 -9.77
CA ARG A 188 -8.42 -13.82 -10.57
C ARG A 188 -8.25 -15.32 -10.26
N GLY A 189 -7.59 -15.67 -9.16
CA GLY A 189 -7.34 -17.07 -8.78
C GLY A 189 -5.92 -17.53 -9.10
N GLY A 190 -5.47 -18.59 -8.43
CA GLY A 190 -4.11 -19.13 -8.60
C GLY A 190 -3.03 -18.07 -8.34
N SER A 191 -2.20 -17.82 -9.35
CA SER A 191 -1.17 -16.77 -9.37
C SER A 191 -1.58 -15.52 -10.14
N ASP A 192 -2.78 -15.47 -10.72
CA ASP A 192 -3.20 -14.41 -11.63
C ASP A 192 -3.59 -13.14 -10.86
N VAL A 193 -2.62 -12.26 -10.70
CA VAL A 193 -2.82 -10.85 -10.30
C VAL A 193 -2.57 -9.96 -11.50
N TRP A 194 -3.55 -9.10 -11.78
CA TRP A 194 -3.47 -8.08 -12.81
C TRP A 194 -3.43 -6.70 -12.17
N VAL A 195 -2.53 -5.86 -12.65
CA VAL A 195 -2.39 -4.48 -12.20
C VAL A 195 -2.43 -3.55 -13.39
N ALA A 196 -3.15 -2.45 -13.26
CA ALA A 196 -3.18 -1.38 -14.26
C ALA A 196 -2.76 -0.04 -13.63
N GLY A 197 -2.18 0.84 -14.45
CA GLY A 197 -1.63 2.11 -13.97
C GLY A 197 -1.44 3.16 -15.05
N ARG A 198 -0.88 4.31 -14.64
CA ARG A 198 -0.68 5.48 -15.51
C ARG A 198 0.30 5.18 -16.65
N GLY A 199 0.05 5.83 -17.79
CA GLY A 199 0.88 5.66 -18.99
C GLY A 199 0.70 4.31 -19.69
N GLY A 200 -0.47 3.68 -19.51
CA GLY A 200 -0.80 2.41 -20.16
C GLY A 200 -0.12 1.18 -19.53
N ALA A 201 0.38 1.30 -18.30
CA ALA A 201 1.00 0.17 -17.61
C ALA A 201 -0.05 -0.93 -17.34
N ILE A 202 0.20 -2.13 -17.84
CA ILE A 202 -0.55 -3.35 -17.52
C ILE A 202 0.48 -4.40 -17.13
N LEU A 203 0.35 -4.93 -15.92
CA LEU A 203 1.23 -5.94 -15.37
C LEU A 203 0.42 -7.19 -15.08
N LYS A 204 0.99 -8.35 -15.42
CA LYS A 204 0.46 -9.66 -15.06
C LYS A 204 1.51 -10.39 -14.24
N ARG A 205 1.13 -10.89 -13.07
CA ARG A 205 1.97 -11.83 -12.32
C ARG A 205 1.70 -13.26 -12.83
N SER A 206 2.77 -14.00 -13.13
CA SER A 206 2.72 -15.40 -13.55
C SER A 206 3.12 -16.38 -12.44
N GLU A 207 3.82 -15.90 -11.41
CA GLU A 207 4.28 -16.69 -10.26
C GLU A 207 3.33 -16.56 -9.05
N PRO A 208 3.28 -17.56 -8.16
CA PRO A 208 2.44 -17.51 -6.96
C PRO A 208 2.57 -16.19 -6.20
N VAL A 209 1.43 -15.70 -5.69
CA VAL A 209 1.41 -14.55 -4.80
C VAL A 209 1.83 -15.04 -3.42
N ALA A 210 3.13 -14.97 -3.17
CA ALA A 210 3.72 -15.29 -1.88
C ALA A 210 4.63 -14.14 -1.47
N PRO A 211 4.74 -13.87 -0.15
CA PRO A 211 5.82 -13.03 0.37
C PRO A 211 7.15 -13.60 -0.15
N PHE A 212 7.97 -12.74 -0.73
CA PHE A 212 9.31 -13.13 -1.12
C PHE A 212 10.14 -13.21 0.15
N LYS A 213 10.27 -14.42 0.72
CA LYS A 213 11.30 -14.65 1.72
C LYS A 213 12.65 -14.40 1.06
N VAL A 214 13.26 -13.27 1.36
CA VAL A 214 14.70 -13.11 1.12
C VAL A 214 15.34 -14.25 1.89
N ALA A 215 15.89 -15.23 1.18
CA ALA A 215 16.78 -16.18 1.82
C ALA A 215 17.91 -15.32 2.38
N VAL A 216 17.91 -15.14 3.71
CA VAL A 216 19.12 -14.71 4.38
C VAL A 216 20.09 -15.83 4.08
N ASN A 217 20.97 -15.62 3.09
CA ASN A 217 22.17 -16.42 3.04
C ASN A 217 22.79 -16.20 4.41
N ASP A 218 22.79 -17.24 5.23
CA ASP A 218 23.66 -17.38 6.39
C ASP A 218 25.11 -17.47 5.89
N SER A 219 25.53 -16.57 5.00
CA SER A 219 26.91 -16.16 4.92
C SER A 219 27.13 -15.37 6.21
N SER A 220 27.44 -16.11 7.27
CA SER A 220 28.11 -15.55 8.43
C SER A 220 29.16 -14.58 7.90
N PRO A 221 29.28 -13.36 8.45
CA PRO A 221 30.31 -12.43 8.02
C PRO A 221 31.64 -13.20 7.99
N PRO A 222 32.46 -13.05 6.92
CA PRO A 222 33.66 -13.85 6.77
C PRO A 222 34.45 -13.76 8.06
N VAL A 223 34.61 -14.89 8.75
CA VAL A 223 35.43 -14.95 9.95
C VAL A 223 36.83 -14.58 9.50
N LEU A 224 37.30 -13.41 9.93
CA LEU A 224 38.72 -13.07 9.83
C LEU A 224 39.46 -14.17 10.57
N ARG A 225 40.09 -15.09 9.82
CA ARG A 225 41.00 -16.06 10.41
C ARG A 225 42.05 -15.23 11.14
N SER A 226 42.10 -15.35 12.47
CA SER A 226 43.26 -14.91 13.21
C SER A 226 44.46 -15.59 12.56
N ALA A 227 45.44 -14.79 12.15
CA ALA A 227 46.63 -15.29 11.48
C ALA A 227 47.38 -16.23 12.44
N THR A 228 47.16 -17.54 12.31
CA THR A 228 48.00 -18.55 12.93
C THR A 228 49.30 -18.62 12.12
N GLY A 229 50.34 -18.04 12.72
CA GLY A 229 51.70 -18.12 12.21
C GLY A 229 52.39 -16.77 12.28
N ARG A 230 53.21 -16.59 13.32
CA ARG A 230 54.25 -15.55 13.36
C ARG A 230 55.05 -15.62 12.06
N ARG A 231 54.77 -14.71 11.13
CA ARG A 231 55.71 -14.37 10.07
C ARG A 231 56.88 -13.68 10.77
N LYS A 232 58.09 -14.26 10.70
CA LYS A 232 59.32 -13.56 11.10
C LYS A 232 59.32 -12.19 10.40
N PRO A 233 59.57 -11.08 11.10
CA PRO A 233 59.70 -9.79 10.44
C PRO A 233 60.89 -9.88 9.48
N ARG A 234 60.64 -9.78 8.17
CA ARG A 234 61.67 -9.39 7.22
C ARG A 234 61.72 -7.88 7.26
N THR A 235 62.48 -7.35 8.21
CA THR A 235 62.98 -5.98 8.11
C THR A 235 63.85 -5.94 6.86
N PRO A 236 63.57 -5.09 5.85
CA PRO A 236 64.61 -4.72 4.91
C PRO A 236 65.67 -3.97 5.73
N LEU A 237 66.92 -4.44 5.73
CA LEU A 237 68.03 -3.59 6.15
C LEU A 237 68.05 -2.41 5.17
N ILE A 238 67.56 -1.25 5.61
CA ILE A 238 68.00 0.01 5.04
C ILE A 238 69.30 0.32 5.79
N THR A 239 70.43 0.05 5.14
CA THR A 239 71.70 0.65 5.54
C THR A 239 71.58 2.14 5.25
N ILE A 240 71.27 2.93 6.27
CA ILE A 240 71.50 4.37 6.23
C ILE A 240 73.03 4.51 6.33
N THR A 241 73.70 4.77 5.22
CA THR A 241 75.02 5.38 5.28
C THR A 241 74.79 6.80 5.72
N ASP A 242 75.18 7.10 6.95
CA ASP A 242 75.33 8.45 7.46
C ASP A 242 76.66 8.97 6.91
N ASP A 243 76.62 9.56 5.72
CA ASP A 243 77.76 10.14 5.01
C ASP A 243 78.09 11.58 5.49
N GLY A 244 77.51 12.04 6.60
CA GLY A 244 78.02 13.21 7.32
C GLY A 244 77.90 14.56 6.60
N ASP A 245 77.18 14.63 5.48
CA ASP A 245 77.10 15.80 4.61
C ASP A 245 75.98 16.80 4.97
N ILE A 246 75.27 16.61 6.09
CA ILE A 246 74.22 17.53 6.52
C ILE A 246 74.76 18.47 7.61
N PRO A 247 74.95 19.78 7.34
CA PRO A 247 75.35 20.73 8.37
C PRO A 247 74.26 20.89 9.43
N VAL A 248 74.65 20.81 10.70
CA VAL A 248 73.74 21.07 11.83
C VAL A 248 73.49 22.58 11.94
N ALA A 249 72.22 22.97 11.94
CA ALA A 249 71.83 24.37 12.11
C ALA A 249 72.08 24.85 13.56
N THR A 250 72.85 25.92 13.71
CA THR A 250 73.06 26.62 14.98
C THR A 250 71.89 27.58 15.26
N PRO A 251 71.22 27.52 16.43
CA PRO A 251 70.18 28.48 16.79
C PRO A 251 70.76 29.89 17.02
N PRO A 252 70.04 30.96 16.68
CA PRO A 252 70.49 32.33 16.95
C PRO A 252 70.52 32.64 18.46
N ALA A 253 71.53 33.38 18.88
CA ALA A 253 71.70 33.82 20.26
C ALA A 253 70.56 34.76 20.69
N LYS A 254 70.00 34.54 21.88
CA LYS A 254 69.05 35.47 22.51
C LYS A 254 69.79 36.73 22.94
N ASP A 255 69.37 37.87 22.41
CA ASP A 255 69.80 39.19 22.87
C ASP A 255 69.00 39.56 24.14
N ASN A 256 69.69 39.88 25.23
CA ASN A 256 69.08 40.30 26.50
C ASN A 256 69.00 41.83 26.54
N ARG A 257 67.79 42.38 26.52
CA ARG A 257 67.46 43.71 27.05
C ARG A 257 66.11 43.69 27.72
#